data_AF-A0A368W2L6-F1
#
_entry.id   AF-A0A368W2L6-F1
#
_cell.length_a   1.000
_cell.length_b   1.000
_cell.length_c   1.000
_cell.angle_alpha   90.00
_cell.angle_beta   90.00
_cell.angle_gamma   90.00
#
_symmetry.space_group_name_H-M   'P 1'
#
loop_
_entity.id
_entity.type
_entity.pdbx_description
1 polymer ?
#
loop_
_entity_poly.entity_id
_entity_poly.type
_entity_poly.pdbx_seq_one_letter_code
_entity_poly.pdbx_strand_id
1 'polypeptide(L)'
;MKRWLLCVLLLVTVALHIAPSQAQAYSYGDANTEDIAETFKLVESSLAGASPNWKAAEEAYKVRRPEIVSHFGEAVGATLDNNFKNKDAKLTVANFKAVLVMNLDRRFTYAIKGFDDYAQTKLLLAKAKATFDTLKPYVSSRTDEINAAFDAALEALGNPGLFGVGQKAAEPDVFKEKVNFIYGIVKPLFPYKAYVKPAATQKPAATPKPAATQKPVATEKPAEEQQQPGTTGSAENDAPAATAATDDKTSEADKPSTETDEQQEGVAAEADADAASTPVPVESETVEAAEQTTAEQEQAAPADSNEAEESGKELAAHAPMEQTDKTNPWVSISVIGGVILLAGGAVWLARKKKWF
;
A
#
# COMPACT_ATOMS: atom_id res chain seq x y z
N MET A 1 35.27 9.44 42.72
CA MET A 1 33.89 8.98 42.44
C MET A 1 33.24 9.74 41.28
N LYS A 2 33.39 11.08 41.17
CA LYS A 2 32.84 11.91 40.08
C LYS A 2 33.28 11.50 38.65
N ARG A 3 34.56 11.15 38.44
CA ARG A 3 35.11 10.81 37.12
C ARG A 3 34.59 9.48 36.56
N TRP A 4 34.35 8.49 37.41
CA TRP A 4 33.86 7.18 36.97
C TRP A 4 32.37 7.23 36.59
N LEU A 5 31.59 8.04 37.30
CA LEU A 5 30.20 8.33 36.98
C LEU A 5 30.07 9.06 35.64
N LEU A 6 30.96 10.02 35.36
CA LEU A 6 31.06 10.70 34.07
C LEU A 6 31.42 9.75 32.92
N CYS A 7 32.36 8.82 33.11
CA CYS A 7 32.72 7.83 32.09
C CYS A 7 31.56 6.87 31.77
N VAL A 8 30.82 6.41 32.79
CA VAL A 8 29.65 5.54 32.59
C VAL A 8 28.52 6.30 31.90
N LEU A 9 28.26 7.54 32.29
CA LEU A 9 27.25 8.38 31.65
C LEU A 9 27.59 8.64 30.17
N LEU A 10 28.86 8.91 29.87
CA LEU A 10 29.35 9.14 28.50
C LEU A 10 29.22 7.87 27.63
N LEU A 11 29.53 6.69 28.19
CA LEU A 11 29.37 5.42 27.49
C LEU A 11 27.90 5.12 27.18
N VAL A 12 27.00 5.45 28.11
CA VAL A 12 25.56 5.27 27.91
C VAL A 12 25.04 6.23 26.83
N THR A 13 25.43 7.51 26.82
CA THR A 13 25.01 8.45 25.77
C THR A 13 25.55 8.08 24.40
N VAL A 14 26.80 7.61 24.30
CA VAL A 14 27.37 7.13 23.03
C VAL A 14 26.61 5.89 22.53
N ALA A 15 26.29 4.94 23.41
CA ALA A 15 25.50 3.76 23.04
C ALA A 15 24.07 4.12 22.57
N LEU A 16 23.45 5.16 23.17
CA LEU A 16 22.14 5.69 22.74
C LEU A 16 22.18 6.41 21.38
N HIS A 17 23.35 6.84 20.89
CA HIS A 17 23.50 7.48 19.58
C HIS A 17 23.94 6.52 18.46
N ILE A 18 24.46 5.33 18.80
CA ILE A 18 24.85 4.31 17.83
C ILE A 18 23.68 3.36 17.49
N ALA A 19 22.65 3.30 18.34
CA ALA A 19 21.43 2.58 18.00
C ALA A 19 20.75 3.26 16.79
N PRO A 20 20.45 2.52 15.70
CA PRO A 20 19.80 3.09 14.54
C PRO A 20 18.44 3.65 14.97
N SER A 21 18.30 4.98 14.93
CA SER A 21 17.05 5.72 15.14
C SER A 21 16.12 5.56 13.95
N GLN A 22 15.92 4.33 13.48
CA GLN A 22 14.80 3.96 12.62
C GLN A 22 13.58 3.65 13.47
N ALA A 23 13.25 4.54 14.40
CA ALA A 23 11.85 4.75 14.72
C ALA A 23 11.26 5.49 13.51
N GLN A 24 11.05 4.75 12.42
CA GLN A 24 9.98 5.07 11.50
C GLN A 24 8.74 4.89 12.38
N ALA A 25 8.34 5.96 13.09
CA ALA A 25 7.05 6.05 13.71
C ALA A 25 6.08 5.93 12.54
N TYR A 26 5.77 4.68 12.23
CA TYR A 26 4.86 4.29 11.18
C TYR A 26 3.61 5.09 11.50
N SER A 27 3.29 6.05 10.64
CA SER A 27 2.26 7.03 10.91
C SER A 27 0.90 6.34 10.78
N TYR A 28 0.58 5.48 11.76
CA TYR A 28 -0.69 4.77 11.86
C TYR A 28 -1.84 5.74 12.15
N GLY A 29 -1.54 7.01 12.47
CA GLY A 29 -2.51 8.01 12.88
C GLY A 29 -2.68 9.20 11.93
N ASP A 30 -1.82 9.40 10.92
CA ASP A 30 -2.05 10.53 10.00
C ASP A 30 -3.17 10.17 9.02
N ALA A 31 -4.29 10.86 9.17
CA ALA A 31 -5.45 10.72 8.30
C ALA A 31 -5.13 11.09 6.84
N ASN A 32 -4.13 11.95 6.62
CA ASN A 32 -3.75 12.45 5.31
C ASN A 32 -2.67 11.61 4.62
N THR A 33 -2.16 10.57 5.29
CA THR A 33 -1.16 9.66 4.72
C THR A 33 -1.79 8.29 4.46
N GLU A 34 -1.65 7.77 3.24
CA GLU A 34 -2.06 6.42 2.88
C GLU A 34 -0.85 5.64 2.34
N ASP A 35 -0.57 4.53 3.01
CA ASP A 35 0.69 3.80 2.89
C ASP A 35 0.93 3.18 1.50
N ILE A 36 -0.13 2.70 0.85
CA ILE A 36 -0.05 2.15 -0.51
C ILE A 36 0.16 3.29 -1.52
N ALA A 37 -0.46 4.45 -1.30
CA ALA A 37 -0.29 5.66 -2.09
C ALA A 37 1.14 6.24 -1.97
N GLU A 38 1.70 6.30 -0.76
CA GLU A 38 3.10 6.71 -0.58
C GLU A 38 4.07 5.75 -1.26
N THR A 39 3.81 4.44 -1.17
CA THR A 39 4.60 3.42 -1.87
C THR A 39 4.51 3.59 -3.38
N PHE A 40 3.33 3.91 -3.90
CA PHE A 40 3.15 4.20 -5.31
C PHE A 40 4.01 5.40 -5.76
N LYS A 41 4.05 6.50 -4.99
CA LYS A 41 4.91 7.67 -5.31
C LYS A 41 6.38 7.28 -5.41
N LEU A 42 6.87 6.42 -4.51
CA LEU A 42 8.24 5.90 -4.55
C LEU A 42 8.49 5.01 -5.78
N VAL A 43 7.55 4.11 -6.09
CA VAL A 43 7.63 3.25 -7.27
C VAL A 43 7.63 4.08 -8.55
N GLU A 44 6.70 5.00 -8.69
CA GLU A 44 6.56 5.83 -9.89
C GLU A 44 7.80 6.72 -10.11
N SER A 45 8.26 7.41 -9.07
CA SER A 45 9.46 8.25 -9.16
C SER A 45 10.71 7.42 -9.48
N SER A 46 10.83 6.21 -8.92
CA SER A 46 11.95 5.30 -9.22
C SER A 46 11.92 4.76 -10.64
N LEU A 47 10.73 4.57 -11.22
CA LEU A 47 10.56 4.06 -12.57
C LEU A 47 10.46 5.16 -13.65
N ALA A 48 10.45 6.42 -13.25
CA ALA A 48 10.39 7.56 -14.16
C ALA A 48 11.72 7.76 -14.93
N GLY A 49 11.61 8.28 -16.16
CA GLY A 49 12.76 8.70 -16.96
C GLY A 49 13.43 7.60 -17.78
N ALA A 50 14.59 7.93 -18.36
CA ALA A 50 15.30 7.07 -19.32
C ALA A 50 16.03 5.88 -18.67
N SER A 51 16.34 5.98 -17.38
CA SER A 51 17.07 4.95 -16.62
C SER A 51 16.30 4.54 -15.35
N PRO A 52 15.27 3.69 -15.46
CA PRO A 52 14.46 3.27 -14.32
C PRO A 52 15.28 2.53 -13.24
N ASN A 53 15.14 2.97 -11.98
CA ASN A 53 15.71 2.30 -10.81
C ASN A 53 14.77 1.19 -10.32
N TRP A 54 14.81 0.05 -11.01
CA TRP A 54 13.98 -1.12 -10.69
C TRP A 54 14.21 -1.67 -9.28
N LYS A 55 15.45 -1.61 -8.77
CA LYS A 55 15.77 -2.12 -7.44
C LYS A 55 15.03 -1.33 -6.36
N ALA A 56 15.14 0.00 -6.38
CA ALA A 56 14.46 0.85 -5.41
C ALA A 56 12.93 0.71 -5.49
N ALA A 57 12.38 0.63 -6.71
CA ALA A 57 10.96 0.45 -6.93
C ALA A 57 10.44 -0.89 -6.35
N GLU A 58 11.17 -1.98 -6.61
CA GLU A 58 10.80 -3.32 -6.12
C GLU A 58 10.95 -3.42 -4.59
N GLU A 59 11.99 -2.81 -4.01
CA GLU A 59 12.18 -2.74 -2.55
C GLU A 59 11.02 -1.99 -1.88
N ALA A 60 10.60 -0.84 -2.42
CA ALA A 60 9.44 -0.10 -1.91
C ALA A 60 8.15 -0.93 -2.00
N TYR A 61 7.90 -1.57 -3.15
CA TYR A 61 6.72 -2.43 -3.34
C TYR A 61 6.70 -3.61 -2.37
N LYS A 62 7.83 -4.29 -2.14
CA LYS A 62 7.90 -5.47 -1.26
C LYS A 62 7.48 -5.17 0.18
N VAL A 63 7.70 -3.96 0.67
CA VAL A 63 7.24 -3.52 2.00
C VAL A 63 5.71 -3.59 2.10
N ARG A 64 5.00 -3.25 1.02
CA ARG A 64 3.52 -3.24 0.99
C ARG A 64 2.87 -4.43 0.33
N ARG A 65 3.63 -5.30 -0.35
CA ARG A 65 3.09 -6.52 -0.95
C ARG A 65 2.22 -7.34 0.02
N PRO A 66 2.61 -7.60 1.29
CA PRO A 66 1.77 -8.37 2.22
C PRO A 66 0.41 -7.71 2.48
N GLU A 67 0.40 -6.38 2.61
CA GLU A 67 -0.83 -5.59 2.81
C GLU A 67 -1.72 -5.61 1.55
N ILE A 68 -1.13 -5.44 0.35
CA ILE A 68 -1.82 -5.56 -0.94
C ILE A 68 -2.47 -6.94 -1.07
N VAL A 69 -1.73 -8.01 -0.78
CA VAL A 69 -2.25 -9.39 -0.84
C VAL A 69 -3.36 -9.60 0.19
N SER A 70 -3.18 -9.12 1.42
CA SER A 70 -4.18 -9.27 2.48
C SER A 70 -5.50 -8.57 2.14
N HIS A 71 -5.46 -7.47 1.40
CA HIS A 71 -6.65 -6.71 1.07
C HIS A 71 -7.27 -7.06 -0.29
N PHE A 72 -6.46 -7.40 -1.29
CA PHE A 72 -6.89 -7.55 -2.68
C PHE A 72 -6.62 -8.94 -3.26
N GLY A 73 -6.03 -9.84 -2.48
CA GLY A 73 -5.77 -11.24 -2.85
C GLY A 73 -4.42 -11.47 -3.54
N GLU A 74 -3.99 -12.74 -3.52
CA GLU A 74 -2.70 -13.16 -4.08
C GLU A 74 -2.59 -12.91 -5.58
N ALA A 75 -3.71 -12.97 -6.32
CA ALA A 75 -3.71 -12.68 -7.76
C ALA A 75 -3.25 -11.25 -8.08
N VAL A 76 -3.58 -10.28 -7.20
CA VAL A 76 -3.16 -8.90 -7.37
C VAL A 76 -1.67 -8.73 -7.09
N GLY A 77 -1.19 -9.32 -5.99
CA GLY A 77 0.24 -9.36 -5.66
C GLY A 77 1.06 -10.02 -6.77
N ALA A 78 0.64 -11.20 -7.23
CA ALA A 78 1.31 -11.93 -8.31
C ALA A 78 1.35 -11.13 -9.62
N THR A 79 0.32 -10.36 -9.94
CA THR A 79 0.35 -9.50 -11.13
C THR A 79 1.41 -8.41 -11.00
N LEU A 80 1.50 -7.74 -9.85
CA LEU A 80 2.54 -6.73 -9.63
C LEU A 80 3.94 -7.37 -9.63
N ASP A 81 4.11 -8.53 -9.00
CA ASP A 81 5.38 -9.28 -9.03
C ASP A 81 5.84 -9.55 -10.47
N ASN A 82 4.92 -9.96 -11.34
CA ASN A 82 5.22 -10.20 -12.75
C ASN A 82 5.53 -8.90 -13.50
N ASN A 83 4.84 -7.80 -13.19
CA ASN A 83 5.14 -6.50 -13.78
C ASN A 83 6.58 -6.05 -13.45
N PHE A 84 6.99 -6.16 -12.19
CA PHE A 84 8.36 -5.87 -11.75
C PHE A 84 9.38 -6.80 -12.42
N LYS A 85 9.10 -8.11 -12.46
CA LYS A 85 9.96 -9.10 -13.10
C LYS A 85 10.18 -8.82 -14.59
N ASN A 86 9.12 -8.43 -15.29
CA ASN A 86 9.18 -8.15 -16.73
C ASN A 86 9.76 -6.77 -17.05
N LYS A 87 10.02 -5.94 -16.03
CA LYS A 87 10.56 -4.58 -16.18
C LYS A 87 9.76 -3.69 -17.14
N ASP A 88 8.43 -3.85 -17.14
CA ASP A 88 7.53 -2.98 -17.89
C ASP A 88 7.08 -1.82 -17.01
N ALA A 89 7.77 -0.68 -17.09
CA ALA A 89 7.50 0.48 -16.24
C ALA A 89 6.08 1.01 -16.43
N LYS A 90 5.61 1.05 -17.69
CA LYS A 90 4.28 1.57 -18.03
C LYS A 90 3.18 0.68 -17.45
N LEU A 91 3.30 -0.64 -17.62
CA LEU A 91 2.34 -1.59 -17.07
C LEU A 91 2.40 -1.66 -15.54
N THR A 92 3.60 -1.58 -14.96
CA THR A 92 3.80 -1.54 -13.50
C THR A 92 3.06 -0.35 -12.91
N VAL A 93 3.34 0.86 -13.41
CA VAL A 93 2.70 2.09 -12.94
C VAL A 93 1.18 2.06 -13.19
N ALA A 94 0.72 1.58 -14.34
CA ALA A 94 -0.71 1.49 -14.64
C ALA A 94 -1.46 0.54 -13.69
N ASN A 95 -0.94 -0.67 -13.46
CA ASN A 95 -1.57 -1.62 -12.53
C ASN A 95 -1.48 -1.15 -11.08
N PHE A 96 -0.42 -0.43 -10.68
CA PHE A 96 -0.33 0.13 -9.34
C PHE A 96 -1.36 1.25 -9.13
N LYS A 97 -1.61 2.10 -10.14
CA LYS A 97 -2.73 3.07 -10.13
C LYS A 97 -4.08 2.37 -9.97
N ALA A 98 -4.30 1.26 -10.66
CA ALA A 98 -5.50 0.45 -10.48
C ALA A 98 -5.61 -0.18 -9.07
N VAL A 99 -4.48 -0.54 -8.42
CA VAL A 99 -4.48 -0.95 -7.00
C VAL A 99 -4.88 0.20 -6.07
N LEU A 100 -4.48 1.44 -6.35
CA LEU A 100 -4.98 2.60 -5.61
C LEU A 100 -6.50 2.77 -5.76
N VAL A 101 -7.05 2.49 -6.95
CA VAL A 101 -8.51 2.46 -7.15
C VAL A 101 -9.19 1.35 -6.35
N MET A 102 -8.60 0.16 -6.26
CA MET A 102 -9.10 -0.91 -5.37
C MET A 102 -9.05 -0.48 -3.89
N ASN A 103 -8.03 0.29 -3.49
CA ASN A 103 -7.95 0.85 -2.14
C ASN A 103 -9.08 1.87 -1.89
N LEU A 104 -9.36 2.77 -2.83
CA LEU A 104 -10.51 3.68 -2.76
C LEU A 104 -11.82 2.92 -2.52
N ASP A 105 -12.09 1.91 -3.34
CA ASP A 105 -13.29 1.07 -3.25
C ASP A 105 -13.44 0.44 -1.86
N ARG A 106 -12.36 -0.15 -1.35
CA ARG A 106 -12.32 -0.75 -0.01
C ARG A 106 -12.63 0.29 1.07
N ARG A 107 -12.01 1.47 1.00
CA ARG A 107 -12.22 2.54 1.99
C ARG A 107 -13.66 3.04 1.98
N PHE A 108 -14.23 3.30 0.80
CA PHE A 108 -15.63 3.70 0.68
C PHE A 108 -16.58 2.61 1.16
N THR A 109 -16.34 1.35 0.79
CA THR A 109 -17.15 0.22 1.26
C THR A 109 -17.16 0.12 2.78
N TYR A 110 -16.02 0.28 3.43
CA TYR A 110 -15.92 0.24 4.89
C TYR A 110 -16.50 1.49 5.56
N ALA A 111 -16.35 2.66 4.94
CA ALA A 111 -16.96 3.90 5.42
C ALA A 111 -18.49 3.83 5.37
N ILE A 112 -19.07 3.24 4.31
CA ILE A 112 -20.52 3.01 4.20
C ILE A 112 -20.98 1.99 5.25
N LYS A 113 -20.25 0.88 5.41
CA LYS A 113 -20.63 -0.19 6.36
C LYS A 113 -20.53 0.24 7.82
N GLY A 114 -19.54 1.09 8.14
CA GLY A 114 -19.26 1.58 9.49
C GLY A 114 -19.75 3.01 9.73
N PHE A 115 -20.70 3.50 8.94
CA PHE A 115 -21.10 4.91 8.89
C PHE A 115 -21.46 5.51 10.26
N ASP A 116 -22.05 4.69 11.15
CA ASP A 116 -22.43 5.10 12.51
C ASP A 116 -21.23 5.47 13.41
N ASP A 117 -20.04 4.98 13.09
CA ASP A 117 -18.80 5.41 13.74
C ASP A 117 -18.23 6.64 13.01
N TYR A 118 -18.60 7.82 13.51
CA TYR A 118 -18.14 9.10 12.96
C TYR A 118 -16.61 9.17 12.83
N ALA A 119 -15.87 8.74 13.85
CA ALA A 119 -14.42 8.90 13.87
C ALA A 119 -13.75 7.97 12.84
N GLN A 120 -14.18 6.72 12.78
CA GLN A 120 -13.65 5.75 11.81
C GLN A 120 -14.07 6.11 10.38
N THR A 121 -15.32 6.50 10.16
CA THR A 121 -15.81 6.88 8.84
C THR A 121 -15.11 8.12 8.30
N LYS A 122 -14.89 9.14 9.16
CA LYS A 122 -14.11 10.32 8.81
C LYS A 122 -12.66 9.96 8.46
N LEU A 123 -12.03 9.08 9.24
CA LEU A 123 -10.67 8.61 8.97
C LEU A 123 -10.57 7.87 7.64
N LEU A 124 -11.52 6.98 7.34
CA LEU A 124 -11.57 6.24 6.08
C LEU A 124 -11.77 7.18 4.89
N LEU A 125 -12.65 8.19 5.02
CA LEU A 125 -12.87 9.20 3.98
C LEU A 125 -11.61 10.04 3.74
N ALA A 126 -10.92 10.47 4.80
CA ALA A 126 -9.67 11.22 4.68
C ALA A 126 -8.57 10.39 3.99
N LYS A 127 -8.44 9.11 4.34
CA LYS A 127 -7.49 8.21 3.66
C LYS A 127 -7.85 7.96 2.20
N ALA A 128 -9.14 7.81 1.88
CA ALA A 128 -9.58 7.73 0.50
C ALA A 128 -9.25 9.01 -0.26
N LYS A 129 -9.41 10.19 0.36
CA LYS A 129 -9.00 11.46 -0.25
C LYS A 129 -7.49 11.51 -0.50
N ALA A 130 -6.65 11.08 0.45
CA ALA A 130 -5.21 11.01 0.26
C ALA A 130 -4.79 10.07 -0.90
N THR A 131 -5.48 8.93 -1.04
CA THR A 131 -5.30 8.03 -2.19
C THR A 131 -5.70 8.73 -3.49
N PHE A 132 -6.83 9.44 -3.52
CA PHE A 132 -7.25 10.19 -4.69
C PHE A 132 -6.30 11.34 -5.04
N ASP A 133 -5.81 12.10 -4.06
CA ASP A 133 -4.86 13.18 -4.27
C ASP A 133 -3.56 12.67 -4.95
N THR A 134 -3.20 11.42 -4.69
CA THR A 134 -2.07 10.75 -5.38
C THR A 134 -2.41 10.35 -6.82
N LEU A 135 -3.67 10.00 -7.11
CA LEU A 135 -4.15 9.73 -8.47
C LEU A 135 -4.43 11.01 -9.27
N LYS A 136 -4.69 12.13 -8.58
CA LYS A 136 -5.13 13.41 -9.16
C LYS A 136 -4.29 13.89 -10.35
N PRO A 137 -2.95 13.80 -10.37
CA PRO A 137 -2.13 14.19 -11.53
C PRO A 137 -2.43 13.38 -12.82
N TYR A 138 -3.08 12.23 -12.69
CA TYR A 138 -3.42 11.31 -13.78
C TYR A 138 -4.90 11.38 -14.16
N VAL A 139 -5.67 12.21 -13.47
CA VAL A 139 -7.08 12.45 -13.76
C VAL A 139 -7.15 13.71 -14.63
N SER A 140 -7.49 13.54 -15.90
CA SER A 140 -7.42 14.61 -16.91
C SER A 140 -8.55 15.64 -16.81
N SER A 141 -9.63 15.34 -16.09
CA SER A 141 -10.81 16.21 -15.97
C SER A 141 -11.61 15.88 -14.71
N ARG A 142 -12.51 16.80 -14.31
CA ARG A 142 -13.47 16.62 -13.20
C ARG A 142 -12.83 16.47 -11.81
N THR A 143 -11.56 16.85 -11.64
CA THR A 143 -10.90 16.82 -10.33
C THR A 143 -11.61 17.70 -9.31
N ASP A 144 -12.17 18.83 -9.75
CA ASP A 144 -12.87 19.76 -8.87
C ASP A 144 -14.22 19.20 -8.42
N GLU A 145 -14.94 18.54 -9.33
CA GLU A 145 -16.18 17.81 -8.99
C GLU A 145 -15.92 16.67 -8.00
N ILE A 146 -14.81 15.96 -8.16
CA ILE A 146 -14.41 14.90 -7.22
C ILE A 146 -14.06 15.49 -5.85
N ASN A 147 -13.30 16.59 -5.80
CA ASN A 147 -12.98 17.26 -4.53
C ASN A 147 -14.26 17.75 -3.83
N ALA A 148 -15.16 18.39 -4.57
CA ALA A 148 -16.45 18.81 -4.05
C ALA A 148 -17.29 17.63 -3.55
N ALA A 149 -17.22 16.47 -4.21
CA ALA A 149 -17.88 15.26 -3.73
C ALA A 149 -17.26 14.70 -2.43
N PHE A 150 -15.93 14.79 -2.25
CA PHE A 150 -15.29 14.45 -0.98
C PHE A 150 -15.74 15.38 0.14
N ASP A 151 -15.82 16.68 -0.13
CA ASP A 151 -16.28 17.69 0.84
C ASP A 151 -17.76 17.46 1.19
N ALA A 152 -18.62 17.21 0.20
CA ALA A 152 -20.02 16.90 0.41
C ALA A 152 -20.23 15.56 1.15
N ALA A 153 -19.39 14.55 0.90
CA ALA A 153 -19.41 13.31 1.69
C ALA A 153 -19.02 13.58 3.15
N LEU A 154 -17.98 14.38 3.39
CA LEU A 154 -17.58 14.76 4.75
C LEU A 154 -18.68 15.54 5.47
N GLU A 155 -19.36 16.43 4.75
CA GLU A 155 -20.49 17.18 5.27
C GLU A 155 -21.68 16.28 5.62
N ALA A 156 -22.01 15.34 4.74
CA ALA A 156 -23.07 14.35 4.91
C ALA A 156 -22.80 13.37 6.06
N LEU A 157 -21.53 13.18 6.46
CA LEU A 157 -21.21 12.42 7.66
C LEU A 157 -21.74 13.11 8.95
N GLY A 158 -22.05 14.41 8.88
CA GLY A 158 -22.54 15.18 10.01
C GLY A 158 -21.45 15.51 11.02
N ASN A 159 -21.86 15.84 12.24
CA ASN A 159 -20.96 16.10 13.35
C ASN A 159 -21.67 15.71 14.66
N PRO A 160 -21.17 14.75 15.45
CA PRO A 160 -21.80 14.40 16.72
C PRO A 160 -21.79 15.55 17.74
N GLY A 161 -20.93 16.56 17.55
CA GLY A 161 -20.76 17.67 18.47
C GLY A 161 -19.98 17.26 19.73
N LEU A 162 -19.44 18.25 20.43
CA LEU A 162 -18.81 18.03 21.74
C LEU A 162 -19.88 18.25 22.81
N PHE A 163 -20.33 17.16 23.46
CA PHE A 163 -21.45 17.19 24.40
C PHE A 163 -22.76 17.75 23.81
N GLY A 164 -23.00 17.51 22.51
CA GLY A 164 -24.18 18.00 21.79
C GLY A 164 -24.07 19.45 21.28
N VAL A 165 -23.03 20.19 21.65
CA VAL A 165 -22.76 21.52 21.07
C VAL A 165 -22.19 21.35 19.67
N GLY A 166 -22.81 22.01 18.68
CA GLY A 166 -22.40 21.97 17.28
C GLY A 166 -22.78 20.67 16.56
N GLN A 167 -23.77 19.93 17.07
CA GLN A 167 -24.27 18.72 16.44
C GLN A 167 -24.87 19.04 15.06
N LYS A 168 -24.50 18.25 14.06
CA LYS A 168 -25.09 18.23 12.72
C LYS A 168 -25.56 16.81 12.42
N ALA A 169 -26.79 16.68 11.95
CA ALA A 169 -27.35 15.39 11.57
C ALA A 169 -26.54 14.75 10.44
N ALA A 170 -26.40 13.44 10.50
CA ALA A 170 -25.78 12.68 9.42
C ALA A 170 -26.83 12.35 8.34
N GLU A 171 -26.37 12.27 7.09
CA GLU A 171 -27.13 12.01 5.89
C GLU A 171 -26.53 10.79 5.15
N PRO A 172 -26.83 9.55 5.60
CA PRO A 172 -26.20 8.33 5.09
C PRO A 172 -26.36 8.13 3.58
N ASP A 173 -27.53 8.47 3.03
CA ASP A 173 -27.83 8.31 1.61
C ASP A 173 -27.01 9.28 0.76
N VAL A 174 -26.87 10.53 1.20
CA VAL A 174 -26.03 11.53 0.53
C VAL A 174 -24.56 11.11 0.60
N PHE A 175 -24.09 10.65 1.77
CA PHE A 175 -22.72 10.14 1.90
C PHE A 175 -22.46 9.02 0.88
N LYS A 176 -23.34 8.01 0.83
CA LYS A 176 -23.23 6.88 -0.08
C LYS A 176 -23.28 7.31 -1.55
N GLU A 177 -24.17 8.23 -1.91
CA GLU A 177 -24.24 8.80 -3.25
C GLU A 177 -22.90 9.43 -3.64
N LYS A 178 -22.32 10.29 -2.78
CA LYS A 178 -21.08 11.01 -3.10
C LYS A 178 -19.87 10.09 -3.22
N VAL A 179 -19.69 9.13 -2.32
CA VAL A 179 -18.56 8.19 -2.44
C VAL A 179 -18.67 7.28 -3.67
N ASN A 180 -19.89 6.88 -4.04
CA ASN A 180 -20.14 6.12 -5.28
C ASN A 180 -19.92 6.96 -6.53
N PHE A 181 -20.29 8.24 -6.51
CA PHE A 181 -20.00 9.18 -7.59
C PHE A 181 -18.49 9.32 -7.82
N ILE A 182 -17.70 9.50 -6.74
CA ILE A 182 -16.24 9.57 -6.82
C ILE A 182 -15.68 8.29 -7.46
N TYR A 183 -16.07 7.13 -6.93
CA TYR A 183 -15.58 5.84 -7.43
C TYR A 183 -15.98 5.60 -8.88
N GLY A 184 -17.21 5.94 -9.26
CA GLY A 184 -17.73 5.80 -10.62
C GLY A 184 -16.97 6.63 -11.66
N ILE A 185 -16.45 7.81 -11.27
CA ILE A 185 -15.59 8.62 -12.15
C ILE A 185 -14.17 8.05 -12.22
N VAL A 186 -13.60 7.66 -11.07
CA VAL A 186 -12.18 7.29 -10.98
C VAL A 186 -11.91 5.91 -11.57
N LYS A 187 -12.77 4.92 -11.29
CA LYS A 187 -12.59 3.52 -11.71
C LYS A 187 -12.28 3.31 -13.20
N PRO A 188 -13.06 3.86 -14.16
CA PRO A 188 -12.83 3.61 -15.58
C PRO A 188 -11.51 4.21 -16.10
N LEU A 189 -10.92 5.18 -15.40
CA LEU A 189 -9.68 5.83 -15.83
C LEU A 189 -8.44 4.94 -15.63
N PHE A 190 -8.51 3.97 -14.73
CA PHE A 190 -7.37 3.14 -14.32
C PHE A 190 -7.69 1.64 -14.46
N PRO A 191 -7.80 1.12 -15.70
CA PRO A 191 -8.12 -0.28 -15.92
C PRO A 191 -7.01 -1.19 -15.40
N TYR A 192 -7.41 -2.24 -14.65
CA TYR A 192 -6.49 -3.25 -14.16
C TYR A 192 -6.23 -4.33 -15.21
N LYS A 193 -4.95 -4.66 -15.45
CA LYS A 193 -4.54 -5.73 -16.37
C LYS A 193 -3.92 -6.88 -15.57
N ALA A 194 -4.75 -7.87 -15.25
CA ALA A 194 -4.32 -9.06 -14.51
C ALA A 194 -3.26 -9.85 -15.29
N TYR A 195 -2.28 -10.38 -14.57
CA TYR A 195 -1.34 -11.35 -15.14
C TYR A 195 -2.06 -12.70 -15.32
N VAL A 196 -2.07 -13.19 -16.56
CA VAL A 196 -2.52 -14.55 -16.86
C VAL A 196 -1.29 -15.41 -17.02
N LYS A 197 -1.07 -16.35 -16.09
CA LYS A 197 0.01 -17.33 -16.21
C LYS A 197 -0.23 -18.13 -17.50
N PRO A 198 0.74 -18.19 -18.44
CA PRO A 198 0.58 -19.04 -19.63
C PRO A 198 0.28 -20.47 -19.18
N ALA A 199 -0.85 -21.02 -19.65
CA ALA A 199 -1.19 -22.40 -19.38
C ALA A 199 -0.03 -23.27 -19.86
N ALA A 200 0.51 -24.12 -18.99
CA ALA A 200 1.55 -25.06 -19.37
C ALA A 200 1.02 -25.87 -20.55
N THR A 201 1.68 -25.75 -21.71
CA THR A 201 1.33 -26.50 -22.90
C THR A 201 1.31 -27.96 -22.49
N GLN A 202 0.11 -28.56 -22.48
CA GLN A 202 -0.01 -29.98 -22.15
C GLN A 202 0.85 -30.72 -23.17
N LYS A 203 1.92 -31.34 -22.67
CA LYS A 203 2.73 -32.28 -23.44
C LYS A 203 1.75 -33.22 -24.14
N PRO A 204 1.81 -33.40 -25.48
CA PRO A 204 0.87 -34.23 -26.20
C PRO A 204 0.75 -35.58 -25.49
N ALA A 205 -0.48 -35.93 -25.09
CA ALA A 205 -0.76 -37.21 -24.48
C ALA A 205 -0.18 -38.29 -25.40
N ALA A 206 0.72 -39.12 -24.84
CA ALA A 206 1.31 -40.22 -25.59
C ALA A 206 0.18 -41.06 -26.19
N THR A 207 0.22 -41.21 -27.50
CA THR A 207 -0.73 -42.02 -28.29
C THR A 207 -0.90 -43.37 -27.60
N PRO A 208 -2.13 -43.79 -27.26
CA PRO A 208 -2.34 -45.12 -26.69
C PRO A 208 -1.84 -46.16 -27.68
N LYS A 209 -0.86 -46.95 -27.24
CA LYS A 209 -0.33 -48.11 -27.96
C LYS A 209 -1.50 -49.05 -28.31
N PRO A 210 -1.62 -49.51 -29.57
CA PRO A 210 -2.72 -50.39 -29.97
C PRO A 210 -2.77 -51.65 -29.11
N ALA A 211 -3.95 -51.99 -28.62
CA ALA A 211 -4.21 -53.21 -27.87
C ALA A 211 -3.84 -54.43 -28.72
N ALA A 212 -3.08 -55.35 -28.12
CA ALA A 212 -2.67 -56.59 -28.75
C ALA A 212 -3.90 -57.49 -29.02
N THR A 213 -4.03 -57.90 -30.27
CA THR A 213 -4.95 -58.93 -30.76
C THR A 213 -4.77 -60.22 -29.96
N GLN A 214 -5.84 -60.71 -29.35
CA GLN A 214 -5.88 -62.02 -28.71
C GLN A 214 -5.76 -63.13 -29.79
N LYS A 215 -4.79 -64.04 -29.62
CA LYS A 215 -4.68 -65.29 -30.39
C LYS A 215 -5.04 -66.47 -29.47
N PRO A 216 -5.70 -67.55 -29.97
CA PRO A 216 -6.33 -68.55 -29.13
C PRO A 216 -5.37 -69.64 -28.62
N VAL A 217 -5.87 -70.26 -27.55
CA VAL A 217 -5.47 -71.46 -26.80
C VAL A 217 -4.77 -72.56 -27.62
N ALA A 218 -3.66 -73.09 -27.07
CA ALA A 218 -3.27 -74.49 -27.18
C ALA A 218 -2.45 -74.94 -25.96
N THR A 219 -2.76 -76.14 -25.51
CA THR A 219 -2.29 -76.87 -24.31
C THR A 219 -0.91 -77.53 -24.54
N GLU A 220 -0.20 -77.73 -23.42
CA GLU A 220 0.74 -78.82 -23.07
C GLU A 220 2.19 -78.46 -22.68
N LYS A 221 2.61 -79.18 -21.64
CA LYS A 221 3.83 -79.21 -20.80
C LYS A 221 4.90 -80.11 -21.48
N PRO A 222 6.06 -80.49 -20.86
CA PRO A 222 7.14 -79.83 -20.09
C PRO A 222 8.54 -79.92 -20.81
N ALA A 223 9.57 -79.23 -20.29
CA ALA A 223 10.88 -79.80 -19.85
C ALA A 223 12.00 -78.74 -19.77
N GLU A 224 12.82 -78.84 -18.71
CA GLU A 224 14.30 -78.70 -18.59
C GLU A 224 15.10 -77.83 -19.58
N GLU A 225 16.22 -77.18 -19.29
CA GLU A 225 17.07 -76.90 -18.12
C GLU A 225 18.15 -75.93 -18.66
N GLN A 226 18.88 -75.27 -17.75
CA GLN A 226 20.29 -74.85 -17.90
C GLN A 226 20.74 -73.58 -18.66
N GLN A 227 21.57 -72.84 -17.88
CA GLN A 227 22.82 -72.13 -18.22
C GLN A 227 22.85 -70.60 -18.38
N GLN A 228 23.45 -69.99 -17.35
CA GLN A 228 24.37 -68.82 -17.27
C GLN A 228 25.43 -68.75 -18.40
N PRO A 229 26.42 -67.82 -18.42
CA PRO A 229 26.61 -66.49 -17.81
C PRO A 229 27.24 -65.45 -18.81
N GLY A 230 27.61 -64.25 -18.34
CA GLY A 230 28.70 -63.44 -18.91
C GLY A 230 28.39 -61.94 -19.05
N THR A 231 29.06 -61.05 -18.28
CA THR A 231 30.28 -60.28 -18.66
C THR A 231 29.99 -59.18 -19.71
N THR A 232 30.44 -57.91 -19.65
CA THR A 232 31.64 -57.25 -19.08
C THR A 232 31.59 -55.75 -19.43
N GLY A 233 32.38 -54.92 -18.73
CA GLY A 233 33.00 -53.67 -19.24
C GLY A 233 32.27 -52.38 -18.82
N SER A 234 32.75 -51.59 -17.85
CA SER A 234 34.03 -50.85 -17.67
C SER A 234 34.31 -49.76 -18.70
N ALA A 235 34.46 -48.52 -18.19
CA ALA A 235 35.37 -47.43 -18.54
C ALA A 235 34.66 -46.11 -18.11
N GLU A 236 34.99 -45.43 -17.01
CA GLU A 236 36.27 -44.79 -16.63
C GLU A 236 36.73 -43.75 -17.67
N ASN A 237 36.64 -42.47 -17.30
CA ASN A 237 37.64 -41.49 -17.72
C ASN A 237 37.70 -40.28 -16.76
N ASP A 238 38.94 -39.94 -16.47
CA ASP A 238 39.50 -38.97 -15.54
C ASP A 238 39.25 -37.48 -15.89
N ALA A 239 38.94 -36.69 -14.85
CA ALA A 239 39.78 -35.64 -14.22
C ALA A 239 40.51 -34.54 -15.09
N PRO A 240 41.20 -33.54 -14.50
CA PRO A 240 40.73 -32.13 -14.44
C PRO A 240 41.83 -31.08 -14.81
N ALA A 241 41.63 -29.81 -14.38
CA ALA A 241 42.60 -28.70 -14.10
C ALA A 241 42.34 -27.40 -14.91
N ALA A 242 42.06 -26.25 -14.26
CA ALA A 242 42.99 -25.19 -13.74
C ALA A 242 43.42 -24.20 -14.87
N THR A 243 43.64 -22.87 -14.74
CA THR A 243 43.90 -21.91 -13.63
C THR A 243 44.05 -20.47 -14.21
N ALA A 244 44.13 -19.46 -13.32
CA ALA A 244 44.70 -18.09 -13.42
C ALA A 244 43.89 -16.98 -14.15
N ALA A 245 43.64 -15.75 -13.66
CA ALA A 245 44.24 -14.78 -12.70
C ALA A 245 45.35 -13.85 -13.23
N THR A 246 45.03 -12.54 -13.35
CA THR A 246 45.83 -11.30 -13.10
C THR A 246 44.96 -10.07 -13.47
N ASP A 247 44.61 -9.12 -12.59
CA ASP A 247 45.35 -7.96 -12.02
C ASP A 247 45.80 -6.89 -13.03
N ASP A 248 45.26 -5.66 -12.93
CA ASP A 248 46.05 -4.40 -12.86
C ASP A 248 45.22 -3.19 -12.36
N LYS A 249 45.93 -2.11 -11.99
CA LYS A 249 45.74 -1.23 -10.81
C LYS A 249 45.86 0.27 -11.16
N THR A 250 45.28 1.15 -10.31
CA THR A 250 45.65 2.59 -10.03
C THR A 250 45.41 3.65 -11.14
N SER A 251 45.13 4.95 -10.94
CA SER A 251 45.43 6.01 -9.95
C SER A 251 44.45 7.22 -10.17
N GLU A 252 43.89 7.94 -9.18
CA GLU A 252 44.40 9.10 -8.39
C GLU A 252 44.06 10.52 -8.94
N ALA A 253 43.48 11.36 -8.05
CA ALA A 253 43.39 12.83 -7.90
C ALA A 253 43.12 13.79 -9.11
N ASP A 254 42.19 14.76 -8.95
CA ASP A 254 42.52 16.17 -8.63
C ASP A 254 41.28 17.09 -8.47
N LYS A 255 41.43 18.16 -7.67
CA LYS A 255 40.56 19.34 -7.48
C LYS A 255 41.55 20.49 -7.24
N PRO A 256 41.47 21.71 -7.81
CA PRO A 256 40.56 22.74 -7.24
C PRO A 256 40.17 23.94 -8.15
N SER A 257 39.22 24.78 -7.67
CA SER A 257 39.12 26.27 -7.79
C SER A 257 39.06 26.92 -9.21
N THR A 258 38.50 28.12 -9.50
CA THR A 258 38.08 29.33 -8.76
C THR A 258 37.36 30.29 -9.76
N GLU A 259 36.57 31.25 -9.24
CA GLU A 259 36.40 32.66 -9.72
C GLU A 259 35.71 32.93 -11.10
N THR A 260 35.01 34.04 -11.40
CA THR A 260 34.59 35.29 -10.74
C THR A 260 33.80 36.15 -11.76
N ASP A 261 33.02 37.12 -11.26
CA ASP A 261 32.52 38.36 -11.92
C ASP A 261 31.40 38.27 -12.98
N GLU A 262 30.48 39.24 -13.15
CA GLU A 262 30.21 40.52 -12.48
C GLU A 262 28.78 40.98 -12.84
N GLN A 263 28.18 41.81 -11.96
CA GLN A 263 27.35 43.03 -12.18
C GLN A 263 26.44 43.13 -13.43
N GLN A 264 25.22 43.69 -13.41
CA GLN A 264 24.96 45.11 -13.10
C GLN A 264 23.45 45.45 -13.15
N GLU A 265 23.05 46.37 -12.26
CA GLU A 265 21.98 47.41 -12.26
C GLU A 265 20.73 47.28 -13.15
N GLY A 266 19.53 47.38 -12.57
CA GLY A 266 18.75 48.64 -12.46
C GLY A 266 17.36 48.34 -13.06
N VAL A 267 16.20 48.78 -12.57
CA VAL A 267 15.77 50.14 -12.22
C VAL A 267 14.52 50.04 -11.32
N ALA A 268 14.41 51.01 -10.42
CA ALA A 268 13.24 51.30 -9.59
C ALA A 268 11.98 51.66 -10.40
N ALA A 269 10.80 51.38 -9.84
CA ALA A 269 9.65 52.28 -9.91
C ALA A 269 8.66 51.94 -8.78
N GLU A 270 8.65 52.80 -7.77
CA GLU A 270 7.52 53.02 -6.87
C GLU A 270 6.29 53.50 -7.68
N ALA A 271 5.11 53.04 -7.28
CA ALA A 271 3.88 53.81 -7.42
C ALA A 271 2.92 53.41 -6.30
N ASP A 272 2.92 54.24 -5.25
CA ASP A 272 1.81 54.49 -4.35
C ASP A 272 0.54 54.84 -5.13
N ALA A 273 -0.61 54.31 -4.71
CA ALA A 273 -1.90 55.00 -4.75
C ALA A 273 -2.95 54.22 -3.93
N ASP A 274 -3.01 54.61 -2.67
CA ASP A 274 -4.19 54.79 -1.81
C ASP A 274 -5.55 54.90 -2.55
N ALA A 275 -6.60 54.25 -2.00
CA ALA A 275 -7.89 54.88 -1.71
C ALA A 275 -8.92 53.85 -1.22
N ALA A 276 -9.20 53.93 0.07
CA ALA A 276 -10.39 53.40 0.72
C ALA A 276 -11.68 54.01 0.16
N SER A 277 -12.78 53.25 0.16
CA SER A 277 -14.15 53.74 0.39
C SER A 277 -15.15 52.59 0.58
N THR A 278 -15.52 52.33 1.82
CA THR A 278 -16.88 51.92 2.23
C THR A 278 -17.57 53.15 2.81
N PRO A 279 -18.88 53.36 2.56
CA PRO A 279 -19.85 53.07 3.63
C PRO A 279 -21.22 52.53 3.17
N VAL A 280 -21.71 51.51 3.93
CA VAL A 280 -23.00 51.35 4.69
C VAL A 280 -24.33 52.00 4.17
N PRO A 281 -25.52 51.68 4.74
CA PRO A 281 -26.46 50.55 4.55
C PRO A 281 -27.83 50.99 3.98
N VAL A 282 -28.73 50.04 3.64
CA VAL A 282 -30.19 50.26 3.73
C VAL A 282 -30.92 48.97 4.16
N GLU A 283 -31.67 49.09 5.26
CA GLU A 283 -32.92 48.40 5.67
C GLU A 283 -33.90 48.15 4.50
N SER A 284 -34.97 47.36 4.50
CA SER A 284 -35.79 46.62 5.48
C SER A 284 -36.71 45.70 4.66
N GLU A 285 -37.23 44.63 5.27
CA GLU A 285 -38.66 44.20 5.28
C GLU A 285 -38.83 42.67 5.47
N THR A 286 -39.12 42.32 6.72
CA THR A 286 -40.06 41.29 7.20
C THR A 286 -41.46 41.63 6.63
N VAL A 287 -42.38 40.75 6.18
CA VAL A 287 -43.19 39.66 6.78
C VAL A 287 -43.93 38.98 5.58
N GLU A 288 -44.32 37.69 5.51
CA GLU A 288 -45.56 37.05 6.03
C GLU A 288 -45.75 35.75 5.17
N ALA A 289 -45.67 34.53 5.70
CA ALA A 289 -46.77 33.63 6.12
C ALA A 289 -47.91 33.36 5.10
N ALA A 290 -48.03 32.10 4.64
CA ALA A 290 -49.26 31.30 4.43
C ALA A 290 -48.91 29.91 3.84
N GLU A 291 -49.12 28.81 4.59
CA GLU A 291 -50.16 27.75 4.41
C GLU A 291 -49.99 26.88 3.14
N GLN A 292 -49.62 25.58 3.22
CA GLN A 292 -50.33 24.38 3.72
C GLN A 292 -51.40 23.83 2.76
N THR A 293 -51.14 22.65 2.15
CA THR A 293 -52.07 21.55 1.71
C THR A 293 -51.24 20.52 0.92
N THR A 294 -50.96 19.28 1.34
CA THR A 294 -51.76 18.05 1.55
C THR A 294 -52.53 17.52 0.33
N ALA A 295 -52.07 16.39 -0.22
CA ALA A 295 -52.78 15.23 -0.83
C ALA A 295 -51.68 14.33 -1.45
N GLU A 296 -51.32 13.14 -0.95
CA GLU A 296 -52.03 11.85 -0.85
C GLU A 296 -52.33 11.15 -2.19
N GLN A 297 -52.07 9.84 -2.19
CA GLN A 297 -52.30 8.77 -3.17
C GLN A 297 -51.21 8.46 -4.20
N GLU A 298 -50.95 7.21 -4.62
CA GLU A 298 -51.25 5.85 -4.15
C GLU A 298 -50.53 4.92 -5.16
N GLN A 299 -49.76 3.95 -4.66
CA GLN A 299 -49.61 2.57 -5.16
C GLN A 299 -49.41 2.27 -6.67
N ALA A 300 -48.26 1.67 -7.02
CA ALA A 300 -48.21 0.39 -7.75
C ALA A 300 -46.77 -0.12 -7.91
N ALA A 301 -46.57 -1.41 -7.58
CA ALA A 301 -45.49 -2.28 -8.01
C ALA A 301 -46.15 -3.58 -8.54
N PRO A 302 -45.43 -4.57 -9.10
CA PRO A 302 -44.11 -4.57 -9.73
C PRO A 302 -44.16 -5.15 -11.17
N ALA A 303 -43.07 -5.03 -11.93
CA ALA A 303 -42.86 -5.84 -13.13
C ALA A 303 -41.46 -6.47 -13.10
N ASP A 304 -41.50 -7.76 -13.35
CA ASP A 304 -40.49 -8.80 -13.28
C ASP A 304 -39.61 -8.79 -14.55
N SER A 305 -38.29 -8.87 -14.37
CA SER A 305 -37.38 -9.34 -15.41
C SER A 305 -36.03 -9.76 -14.81
N ASN A 306 -35.92 -11.07 -14.60
CA ASN A 306 -34.65 -11.80 -14.63
C ASN A 306 -33.97 -11.59 -15.99
N GLU A 307 -32.67 -11.25 -16.00
CA GLU A 307 -31.59 -12.13 -16.49
C GLU A 307 -30.23 -11.41 -16.52
N ALA A 308 -29.20 -12.21 -16.25
CA ALA A 308 -27.78 -12.02 -16.56
C ALA A 308 -26.99 -10.97 -15.75
N GLU A 309 -26.35 -11.42 -14.67
CA GLU A 309 -24.96 -11.07 -14.35
C GLU A 309 -24.37 -12.06 -13.33
N GLU A 310 -23.88 -13.20 -13.84
CA GLU A 310 -23.08 -14.16 -13.07
C GLU A 310 -21.59 -13.97 -13.44
N SER A 311 -20.97 -12.90 -12.94
CA SER A 311 -19.51 -12.74 -12.93
C SER A 311 -19.10 -11.54 -12.04
N GLY A 312 -19.35 -11.62 -10.74
CA GLY A 312 -18.94 -10.55 -9.82
C GLY A 312 -18.93 -10.88 -8.31
N LYS A 313 -19.26 -12.11 -7.92
CA LYS A 313 -19.53 -12.43 -6.51
C LYS A 313 -18.33 -12.78 -5.63
N GLU A 314 -17.10 -12.71 -6.14
CA GLU A 314 -15.90 -13.11 -5.37
C GLU A 314 -15.05 -11.96 -4.81
N LEU A 315 -15.56 -10.72 -4.79
CA LEU A 315 -14.88 -9.57 -4.15
C LEU A 315 -15.50 -9.12 -2.82
N ALA A 316 -16.55 -9.79 -2.34
CA ALA A 316 -17.36 -9.29 -1.22
C ALA A 316 -17.02 -9.88 0.17
N ALA A 317 -15.83 -10.45 0.36
CA ALA A 317 -15.39 -10.97 1.66
C ALA A 317 -14.04 -10.35 2.08
N HIS A 318 -13.97 -9.02 2.17
CA HIS A 318 -12.81 -8.37 2.76
C HIS A 318 -12.87 -8.52 4.28
N ALA A 319 -11.80 -9.07 4.85
CA ALA A 319 -11.64 -9.30 6.28
C ALA A 319 -11.86 -8.00 7.07
N PRO A 320 -12.58 -8.06 8.22
CA PRO A 320 -12.60 -6.94 9.16
C PRO A 320 -11.15 -6.55 9.48
N MET A 321 -10.87 -5.26 9.66
CA MET A 321 -9.55 -4.81 10.10
C MET A 321 -9.28 -5.44 11.47
N GLU A 322 -8.64 -6.62 11.49
CA GLU A 322 -8.05 -7.17 12.68
C GLU A 322 -7.00 -6.15 13.12
N GLN A 323 -7.29 -5.48 14.24
CA GLN A 323 -6.26 -4.76 14.96
C GLN A 323 -5.27 -5.81 15.44
N THR A 324 -4.23 -6.05 14.63
CA THR A 324 -3.15 -6.94 15.02
C THR A 324 -2.42 -6.25 16.15
N ASP A 325 -2.56 -6.78 17.36
CA ASP A 325 -1.77 -6.34 18.51
C ASP A 325 -0.30 -6.72 18.25
N LYS A 326 0.43 -5.81 17.60
CA LYS A 326 1.85 -6.00 17.22
C LYS A 326 2.81 -5.73 18.39
N THR A 327 2.30 -5.65 19.61
CA THR A 327 3.13 -5.58 20.80
C THR A 327 3.68 -6.97 21.08
N ASN A 328 4.96 -7.21 20.76
CA ASN A 328 5.62 -8.46 21.15
C ASN A 328 5.78 -8.46 22.68
N PRO A 329 4.99 -9.26 23.44
CA PRO A 329 4.97 -9.18 24.90
C PRO A 329 6.34 -9.50 25.50
N TRP A 330 7.15 -10.30 24.81
CA TRP A 330 8.52 -10.62 25.22
C TRP A 330 9.46 -9.41 25.17
N VAL A 331 9.27 -8.49 24.22
CA VAL A 331 10.06 -7.26 24.15
C VAL A 331 9.69 -6.34 25.30
N SER A 332 8.39 -6.16 25.58
CA SER A 332 7.93 -5.37 26.73
C SER A 332 8.43 -5.92 28.06
N ILE A 333 8.32 -7.25 28.27
CA ILE A 333 8.83 -7.92 29.47
C ILE A 333 10.35 -7.75 29.60
N SER A 334 11.10 -7.87 28.50
CA SER A 334 12.56 -7.74 28.51
C SER A 334 13.01 -6.32 28.85
N VAL A 335 12.33 -5.30 28.32
CA VAL A 335 12.64 -3.89 28.62
C VAL A 335 12.33 -3.58 30.09
N ILE A 336 11.15 -3.97 30.58
CA ILE A 336 10.75 -3.76 31.98
C ILE A 336 11.71 -4.50 32.93
N GLY A 337 12.03 -5.75 32.64
CA GLY A 337 12.99 -6.55 33.42
C GLY A 337 14.39 -5.94 33.43
N GLY A 338 14.87 -5.44 32.28
CA GLY A 338 16.16 -4.76 32.18
C GLY A 338 16.25 -3.49 33.03
N VAL A 339 15.18 -2.67 33.02
CA VAL A 339 15.12 -1.44 33.84
C VAL A 339 15.13 -1.77 35.34
N ILE A 340 14.38 -2.80 35.77
CA ILE A 340 14.33 -3.22 37.18
C ILE A 340 15.70 -3.73 37.64
N LEU A 341 16.39 -4.53 36.81
CA LEU A 341 17.73 -5.03 37.14
C LEU A 341 18.78 -3.91 37.25
N LEU A 342 18.73 -2.92 36.34
CA LEU A 342 19.63 -1.77 36.39
C LEU A 342 19.37 -0.88 37.61
N ALA A 343 18.10 -0.58 37.90
CA ALA A 343 17.72 0.21 39.07
C ALA A 343 18.07 -0.52 40.38
N GLY A 344 17.75 -1.82 40.48
CA GLY A 344 18.10 -2.66 41.63
C GLY A 344 19.60 -2.78 41.84
N GLY A 345 20.37 -2.98 40.76
CA GLY A 345 21.83 -3.03 40.79
C GLY A 345 22.46 -1.71 41.25
N ALA A 346 21.92 -0.57 40.80
CA ALA A 346 22.37 0.75 41.21
C ALA A 346 22.11 1.02 42.70
N VAL A 347 20.92 0.66 43.21
CA VAL A 347 20.56 0.80 44.64
C VAL A 347 21.43 -0.11 45.51
N TRP A 348 21.68 -1.35 45.09
CA TRP A 348 22.54 -2.28 45.83
C TRP A 348 23.99 -1.78 45.91
N LEU A 349 24.54 -1.27 44.80
CA LEU A 349 25.88 -0.65 44.76
C LEU A 349 25.97 0.60 45.63
N ALA A 350 24.92 1.43 45.66
CA ALA A 350 24.86 2.62 46.50
C ALA A 350 24.88 2.26 48.00
N ARG A 351 24.13 1.23 48.41
CA ARG A 351 24.17 0.71 49.79
C ARG A 351 25.53 0.14 50.16
N LYS A 352 26.15 -0.65 49.29
CA LYS A 352 27.47 -1.24 49.55
C LYS A 352 28.56 -0.18 49.75
N LYS A 353 28.44 0.97 49.08
CA LYS A 353 29.37 2.12 49.21
C LYS A 353 28.99 3.12 50.30
N LYS A 354 27.95 2.86 51.11
CA LYS A 354 27.45 3.76 52.18
C LYS A 354 27.18 5.18 51.68
N TRP A 355 26.64 5.31 50.47
CA TRP A 355 26.21 6.62 49.95
C TRP A 355 24.88 7.08 50.54
N PHE A 356 24.11 6.15 51.11
CA PHE A 356 22.92 6.36 51.93
C PHE A 356 22.92 5.39 53.11
#